data_AF-A0A962E6H5-F1
#
_entry.id   AF-A0A962E6H5-F1
#
_cell.length_a   1.000
_cell.length_b   1.000
_cell.length_c   1.000
_cell.angle_alpha   90.00
_cell.angle_beta   90.00
_cell.angle_gamma   90.00
#
_symmetry.space_group_name_H-M   'P 1'
#
loop_
_entity.id
_entity.type
_entity.pdbx_description
1 polymer ?
#
loop_
_entity_poly.entity_id
_entity_poly.type
_entity_poly.pdbx_seq_one_letter_code
_entity_poly.pdbx_strand_id
1 'polypeptide(L)'
;MPRSARIVRYRAWTIILLALGTGSVAHAERKAFPQGVYESAGGVRMAGDDVVARTPLIPGQEGVLVRAGWNLCGDDQTCLLDTIAINLESARIRGLKVALAIGDGDHAPPQTKARCTLFPFEFRGEPATMCLPWDNAYLDDKTQLIAALGERFDDHPALAHVYFTAACSTNGYEGHCRIDQAQYQVAGYTPEGFDAAYVEILLAYLAAFPDTPITIELHTIFDRSETWSALWEIGQVDQRVGLAAWWC
;
A
#
# COMPACT_ATOMS: atom_id res chain seq x y z
N MET A 1 17.36 23.47 -36.05
CA MET A 1 17.49 22.01 -35.90
C MET A 1 16.33 21.51 -35.04
N PRO A 2 15.39 20.71 -35.58
CA PRO A 2 14.23 20.27 -34.83
C PRO A 2 14.59 19.06 -33.95
N ARG A 3 14.15 19.09 -32.68
CA ARG A 3 14.29 17.98 -31.72
C ARG A 3 13.31 16.87 -32.10
N SER A 4 13.82 15.67 -32.37
CA SER A 4 13.00 14.49 -32.62
C SER A 4 12.26 14.07 -31.36
N ALA A 5 10.93 14.07 -31.39
CA ALA A 5 10.11 13.40 -30.38
C ALA A 5 10.32 11.89 -30.50
N ARG A 6 10.85 11.25 -29.44
CA ARG A 6 10.86 9.80 -29.32
C ARG A 6 9.50 9.36 -28.79
N ILE A 7 8.72 8.74 -29.66
CA ILE A 7 7.51 8.00 -29.27
C ILE A 7 7.97 6.72 -28.58
N VAL A 8 7.78 6.64 -27.27
CA VAL A 8 7.99 5.42 -26.48
C VAL A 8 6.79 4.51 -26.74
N ARG A 9 7.05 3.36 -27.39
CA ARG A 9 6.03 2.32 -27.59
C ARG A 9 6.11 1.34 -26.42
N TYR A 10 5.14 1.37 -25.52
CA TYR A 10 4.95 0.30 -24.55
C TYR A 10 4.51 -0.96 -25.31
N ARG A 11 5.18 -2.10 -25.04
CA ARG A 11 4.81 -3.40 -25.60
C ARG A 11 3.41 -3.76 -25.08
N ALA A 12 2.44 -3.79 -25.99
CA ALA A 12 1.11 -4.33 -25.70
C ALA A 12 1.25 -5.83 -25.37
N TRP A 13 0.91 -6.20 -24.15
CA TRP A 13 0.73 -7.60 -23.78
C TRP A 13 -0.64 -8.05 -24.31
N THR A 14 -0.64 -8.96 -25.27
CA THR A 14 -1.86 -9.62 -25.74
C THR A 14 -2.33 -10.60 -24.66
N ILE A 15 -3.35 -10.22 -23.89
CA ILE A 15 -4.06 -11.15 -23.01
C ILE A 15 -4.97 -12.01 -23.88
N ILE A 16 -4.72 -13.32 -23.92
CA ILE A 16 -5.63 -14.30 -24.53
C ILE A 16 -6.72 -14.61 -23.50
N LEU A 17 -7.92 -14.08 -23.69
CA LEU A 17 -9.12 -14.46 -22.95
C LEU A 17 -9.69 -15.76 -23.53
N LEU A 18 -9.49 -16.87 -22.81
CA LEU A 18 -10.26 -18.10 -23.03
C LEU A 18 -11.65 -17.91 -22.42
N ALA A 19 -12.66 -17.81 -23.28
CA ALA A 19 -14.06 -17.76 -22.87
C ALA A 19 -14.50 -19.14 -22.37
N LEU A 20 -14.62 -19.29 -21.04
CA LEU A 20 -15.29 -20.41 -20.40
C LEU A 20 -16.48 -19.87 -19.60
N GLY A 21 -17.69 -20.26 -20.02
CA GLY A 21 -18.92 -20.31 -19.21
C GLY A 21 -19.36 -19.04 -18.49
N THR A 22 -20.35 -18.33 -19.04
CA THR A 22 -21.05 -17.23 -18.35
C THR A 22 -21.98 -17.76 -17.26
N GLY A 23 -21.41 -18.19 -16.13
CA GLY A 23 -22.08 -18.04 -14.85
C GLY A 23 -21.90 -16.58 -14.42
N SER A 24 -22.99 -15.80 -14.38
CA SER A 24 -22.94 -14.49 -13.74
C SER A 24 -22.68 -14.72 -12.25
N VAL A 25 -21.42 -14.67 -11.86
CA VAL A 25 -21.06 -14.37 -10.48
C VAL A 25 -21.53 -12.94 -10.31
N ALA A 26 -22.51 -12.72 -9.43
CA ALA A 26 -22.83 -11.37 -9.01
C ALA A 26 -21.54 -10.81 -8.40
N HIS A 27 -20.92 -9.82 -9.05
CA HIS A 27 -19.92 -9.01 -8.37
C HIS A 27 -20.62 -8.39 -7.17
N ALA A 28 -20.06 -8.59 -5.98
CA ALA A 28 -20.50 -7.84 -4.81
C ALA A 28 -20.45 -6.35 -5.16
N GLU A 29 -21.40 -5.59 -4.60
CA GLU A 29 -21.43 -4.15 -4.83
C GLU A 29 -20.18 -3.55 -4.21
N ARG A 30 -19.36 -2.86 -5.02
CA ARG A 30 -18.14 -2.19 -4.56
C ARG A 30 -18.45 -1.33 -3.33
N LYS A 31 -17.56 -1.35 -2.34
CA LYS A 31 -17.72 -0.51 -1.15
C LYS A 31 -17.66 0.96 -1.56
N ALA A 32 -18.51 1.76 -0.92
CA ALA A 32 -18.46 3.21 -1.09
C ALA A 32 -17.10 3.75 -0.62
N PHE A 33 -16.65 4.82 -1.28
CA PHE A 33 -15.51 5.58 -0.79
C PHE A 33 -15.74 6.04 0.66
N PRO A 34 -14.70 6.02 1.51
CA PRO A 34 -14.82 6.42 2.90
C PRO A 34 -15.30 7.86 3.02
N GLN A 35 -16.22 8.09 3.95
CA GLN A 35 -16.70 9.42 4.35
C GLN A 35 -16.61 9.54 5.87
N GLY A 36 -16.59 10.78 6.37
CA GLY A 36 -16.58 11.06 7.81
C GLY A 36 -15.21 11.31 8.43
N VAL A 37 -15.18 11.31 9.77
CA VAL A 37 -13.97 11.59 10.55
C VAL A 37 -13.30 10.28 10.97
N TYR A 38 -12.04 10.12 10.58
CA TYR A 38 -11.20 8.98 10.96
C TYR A 38 -10.16 9.44 11.97
N GLU A 39 -10.18 8.85 13.15
CA GLU A 39 -9.17 9.15 14.16
C GLU A 39 -7.84 8.49 13.80
N SER A 40 -6.76 9.26 13.78
CA SER A 40 -5.40 8.72 13.67
C SER A 40 -5.01 8.08 15.00
N ALA A 41 -5.46 6.85 15.21
CA ALA A 41 -4.99 6.08 16.34
C ALA A 41 -3.45 5.89 16.27
N GLY A 42 -2.82 5.74 17.43
CA GLY A 42 -1.41 5.35 17.48
C GLY A 42 -1.16 4.06 16.70
N GLY A 43 0.08 3.77 16.28
CA GLY A 43 0.36 2.50 15.60
C GLY A 43 -0.01 1.28 16.44
N VAL A 44 -0.28 0.16 15.77
CA VAL A 44 -0.29 -1.19 16.36
C VAL A 44 1.13 -1.48 16.83
N ARG A 45 1.30 -1.77 18.12
CA ARG A 45 2.62 -1.80 18.75
C ARG A 45 3.23 -3.18 18.86
N MET A 46 2.40 -4.21 18.90
CA MET A 46 2.82 -5.59 19.07
C MET A 46 1.76 -6.55 18.52
N ALA A 47 2.15 -7.81 18.36
CA ALA A 47 1.22 -8.90 18.06
C ALA A 47 0.02 -8.89 19.02
N GLY A 48 -1.19 -8.99 18.45
CA GLY A 48 -2.44 -8.99 19.21
C GLY A 48 -2.87 -7.63 19.80
N ASP A 49 -2.15 -6.54 19.54
CA ASP A 49 -2.58 -5.20 19.97
C ASP A 49 -3.86 -4.77 19.26
N ASP A 50 -4.84 -4.34 20.05
CA ASP A 50 -6.12 -3.81 19.61
C ASP A 50 -6.12 -2.29 19.78
N VAL A 51 -5.57 -1.59 18.77
CA VAL A 51 -5.53 -0.14 18.76
C VAL A 51 -6.94 0.45 18.73
N VAL A 52 -7.87 -0.21 18.05
CA VAL A 52 -9.25 0.25 17.98
C VAL A 52 -9.85 0.30 19.38
N ALA A 53 -9.84 -0.81 20.14
CA ALA A 53 -10.42 -0.86 21.48
C ALA A 53 -9.84 0.20 22.44
N ARG A 54 -8.54 0.50 22.35
CA ARG A 54 -7.89 1.50 23.22
C ARG A 54 -7.96 2.94 22.70
N THR A 55 -8.51 3.18 21.51
CA THR A 55 -8.72 4.54 20.98
C THR A 55 -10.01 5.12 21.55
N PRO A 56 -9.95 6.23 22.29
CA PRO A 56 -11.15 6.90 22.81
C PRO A 56 -12.10 7.29 21.67
N LEU A 57 -13.40 7.13 21.89
CA LEU A 57 -14.39 7.63 20.95
C LEU A 57 -14.54 9.14 21.11
N ILE A 58 -14.48 9.87 20.01
CA ILE A 58 -14.87 11.28 19.96
C ILE A 58 -16.22 11.43 19.24
N PRO A 59 -17.05 12.43 19.60
CA PRO A 59 -18.30 12.68 18.89
C PRO A 59 -18.07 12.89 17.39
N GLY A 60 -18.86 12.20 16.56
CA GLY A 60 -18.73 12.28 15.10
C GLY A 60 -17.62 11.43 14.49
N GLN A 61 -16.93 10.61 15.28
CA GLN A 61 -15.97 9.63 14.75
C GLN A 61 -16.69 8.53 13.99
N GLU A 62 -16.31 8.34 12.73
CA GLU A 62 -16.86 7.29 11.86
C GLU A 62 -15.85 6.17 11.63
N GLY A 63 -14.55 6.44 11.85
CA GLY A 63 -13.53 5.42 11.69
C GLY A 63 -12.23 5.65 12.45
N VAL A 64 -11.29 4.75 12.23
CA VAL A 64 -9.95 4.72 12.82
C VAL A 64 -8.95 4.36 11.73
N LEU A 65 -7.79 5.03 11.68
CA LEU A 65 -6.64 4.49 10.96
C LEU A 65 -5.93 3.45 11.82
N VAL A 66 -5.89 2.23 11.31
CA VAL A 66 -5.08 1.13 11.87
C VAL A 66 -3.79 1.05 11.06
N ARG A 67 -2.66 1.26 11.74
CA ARG A 67 -1.31 1.18 11.15
C ARG A 67 -0.54 0.03 11.77
N ALA A 68 -0.20 -0.97 10.97
CA ALA A 68 0.65 -2.07 11.38
C ALA A 68 1.89 -2.13 10.50
N GLY A 69 3.09 -2.24 11.08
CA GLY A 69 4.29 -2.51 10.29
C GLY A 69 4.21 -3.90 9.68
N TRP A 70 4.68 -4.09 8.45
CA TRP A 70 4.72 -5.43 7.85
C TRP A 70 5.55 -6.41 8.69
N ASN A 71 6.60 -5.94 9.36
CA ASN A 71 7.44 -6.70 10.29
C ASN A 71 6.90 -6.76 11.74
N LEU A 72 5.66 -6.36 12.02
CA LEU A 72 5.09 -6.34 13.38
C LEU A 72 5.26 -7.67 14.12
N CYS A 73 5.13 -8.78 13.39
CA CYS A 73 5.28 -10.15 13.89
C CYS A 73 6.57 -10.83 13.36
N GLY A 74 7.58 -10.05 12.95
CA GLY A 74 8.75 -10.58 12.27
C GLY A 74 8.36 -11.22 10.93
N ASP A 75 8.68 -12.50 10.77
CA ASP A 75 8.39 -13.28 9.56
C ASP A 75 7.03 -14.01 9.61
N ASP A 76 6.31 -13.94 10.74
CA ASP A 76 5.01 -14.60 10.92
C ASP A 76 3.88 -13.76 10.31
N GLN A 77 3.59 -14.02 9.04
CA GLN A 77 2.47 -13.38 8.33
C GLN A 77 1.12 -13.72 8.95
N THR A 78 0.92 -14.93 9.48
CA THR A 78 -0.35 -15.32 10.12
C THR A 78 -0.61 -14.46 11.35
N CYS A 79 0.40 -14.25 12.19
CA CYS A 79 0.32 -13.34 13.34
C CYS A 79 -0.03 -11.89 12.94
N LEU A 80 0.57 -11.37 11.86
CA LEU A 80 0.24 -10.03 11.36
C LEU A 80 -1.24 -9.95 10.97
N LEU A 81 -1.70 -10.92 10.17
CA LEU A 81 -3.09 -10.99 9.73
C LEU A 81 -4.05 -11.17 10.93
N ASP A 82 -3.73 -12.02 11.90
CA ASP A 82 -4.55 -12.21 13.11
C ASP A 82 -4.65 -10.90 13.91
N THR A 83 -3.55 -10.15 14.01
CA THR A 83 -3.54 -8.85 14.69
C THR A 83 -4.41 -7.82 13.96
N ILE A 84 -4.40 -7.79 12.63
CA ILE A 84 -5.29 -6.93 11.84
C ILE A 84 -6.75 -7.34 12.04
N ALA A 85 -7.04 -8.65 12.06
CA ALA A 85 -8.39 -9.18 12.25
C ALA A 85 -9.00 -8.75 13.60
N ILE A 86 -8.21 -8.74 14.68
CA ILE A 86 -8.64 -8.23 16.00
C ILE A 86 -9.15 -6.78 15.89
N ASN A 87 -8.37 -5.92 15.23
CA ASN A 87 -8.71 -4.50 15.09
C ASN A 87 -9.96 -4.28 14.21
N LEU A 88 -10.07 -5.04 13.12
CA LEU A 88 -11.24 -5.00 12.24
C LEU A 88 -12.51 -5.45 12.97
N GLU A 89 -12.42 -6.50 13.78
CA GLU A 89 -13.56 -7.00 14.55
C GLU A 89 -13.96 -6.02 15.67
N SER A 90 -12.99 -5.43 16.37
CA SER A 90 -13.26 -4.39 17.36
C SER A 90 -13.89 -3.14 16.74
N ALA A 91 -13.48 -2.76 15.52
CA ALA A 91 -14.15 -1.68 14.79
C ALA A 91 -15.59 -2.06 14.43
N ARG A 92 -15.82 -3.28 13.93
CA ARG A 92 -17.15 -3.78 13.60
C ARG A 92 -18.09 -3.75 14.81
N ILE A 93 -17.64 -4.25 15.98
CA ILE A 93 -18.41 -4.25 17.23
C ILE A 93 -18.77 -2.84 17.67
N ARG A 94 -17.87 -1.87 17.46
CA ARG A 94 -18.07 -0.46 17.82
C ARG A 94 -18.80 0.36 16.77
N GLY A 95 -19.20 -0.25 15.64
CA GLY A 95 -19.83 0.44 14.53
C GLY A 95 -18.91 1.43 13.81
N LEU A 96 -17.59 1.24 13.90
CA LEU A 96 -16.58 2.06 13.26
C LEU A 96 -16.10 1.44 11.94
N LYS A 97 -15.56 2.28 11.08
CA LYS A 97 -14.81 1.90 9.89
C LYS A 97 -13.31 1.91 10.13
N VAL A 98 -12.59 1.13 9.35
CA VAL A 98 -11.13 1.02 9.37
C VAL A 98 -10.58 1.49 8.05
N ALA A 99 -9.70 2.48 8.17
CA ALA A 99 -8.68 2.76 7.18
C ALA A 99 -7.47 1.90 7.55
N LEU A 100 -7.05 0.99 6.67
CA LEU A 100 -5.93 0.08 6.96
C LEU A 100 -4.67 0.54 6.23
N ALA A 101 -3.55 0.66 6.95
CA ALA A 101 -2.26 0.90 6.33
C ALA A 101 -1.22 -0.10 6.85
N ILE A 102 -0.54 -0.77 5.93
CA ILE A 102 0.56 -1.68 6.23
C ILE A 102 1.88 -1.01 5.92
N GLY A 103 2.69 -0.81 6.96
CA GLY A 103 3.97 -0.14 6.88
C GLY A 103 4.92 -0.91 5.98
N ASP A 104 5.50 -0.23 4.99
CA ASP A 104 6.52 -0.76 4.08
C ASP A 104 7.90 -0.13 4.37
N GLY A 105 8.86 -0.30 3.45
CA GLY A 105 10.21 0.25 3.57
C GLY A 105 11.02 -0.47 4.64
N ASP A 106 11.40 0.25 5.69
CA ASP A 106 12.12 -0.34 6.82
C ASP A 106 11.26 -1.31 7.64
N HIS A 107 9.95 -1.29 7.44
CA HIS A 107 9.03 -2.26 8.04
C HIS A 107 8.96 -3.60 7.29
N ALA A 108 9.67 -3.82 6.18
CA ALA A 108 9.69 -5.14 5.54
C ALA A 108 10.22 -6.24 6.52
N PRO A 109 9.66 -7.47 6.52
CA PRO A 109 10.11 -8.56 7.36
C PRO A 109 11.59 -8.95 7.14
N PRO A 110 12.26 -9.52 8.16
CA PRO A 110 13.62 -10.05 8.03
C PRO A 110 13.82 -10.97 6.82
N GLN A 111 12.88 -11.88 6.53
CA GLN A 111 12.99 -12.82 5.41
C GLN A 111 12.97 -12.14 4.04
N THR A 112 12.16 -11.09 3.89
CA THR A 112 12.11 -10.29 2.66
C THR A 112 13.40 -9.51 2.49
N LYS A 113 13.87 -8.88 3.57
CA LYS A 113 15.15 -8.17 3.62
C LYS A 113 16.36 -9.07 3.33
N ALA A 114 16.29 -10.36 3.69
CA ALA A 114 17.35 -11.32 3.40
C ALA A 114 17.42 -11.75 1.93
N ARG A 115 16.37 -11.49 1.13
CA ARG A 115 16.26 -11.92 -0.27
C ARG A 115 16.42 -10.78 -1.28
N CYS A 116 16.33 -9.54 -0.83
CA CYS A 116 16.42 -8.35 -1.68
C CYS A 116 17.76 -7.63 -1.54
N THR A 117 18.06 -6.75 -2.49
CA THR A 117 19.15 -5.79 -2.38
C THR A 117 18.80 -4.76 -1.31
N LEU A 118 19.54 -4.77 -0.20
CA LEU A 118 19.37 -3.82 0.88
C LEU A 118 19.90 -2.44 0.51
N PHE A 119 19.08 -1.44 0.76
CA PHE A 119 19.39 -0.03 0.62
C PHE A 119 19.45 0.61 2.02
N PRO A 120 20.64 1.05 2.47
CA PRO A 120 20.79 1.76 3.73
C PRO A 120 20.34 3.21 3.60
N PHE A 121 19.72 3.74 4.64
CA PHE A 121 19.34 5.15 4.73
C PHE A 121 19.33 5.62 6.19
N GLU A 122 19.16 6.92 6.39
CA GLU A 122 18.97 7.50 7.72
C GLU A 122 17.52 7.98 7.86
N PHE A 123 16.88 7.63 8.98
CA PHE A 123 15.58 8.15 9.33
C PHE A 123 15.63 8.78 10.73
N ARG A 124 15.42 10.10 10.80
CA ARG A 124 15.43 10.86 12.06
C ARG A 124 16.71 10.69 12.88
N GLY A 125 17.87 10.63 12.22
CA GLY A 125 19.16 10.42 12.87
C GLY A 125 19.52 8.96 13.15
N GLU A 126 18.62 8.01 12.87
CA GLU A 126 18.86 6.59 13.10
C GLU A 126 19.09 5.83 11.79
N PRO A 127 20.10 4.93 11.73
CA PRO A 127 20.34 4.12 10.55
C PRO A 127 19.22 3.08 10.36
N ALA A 128 18.73 2.96 9.14
CA ALA A 128 17.71 2.01 8.74
C ALA A 128 18.08 1.32 7.42
N THR A 129 17.37 0.23 7.12
CA THR A 129 17.53 -0.51 5.86
C THR A 129 16.17 -0.93 5.33
N MET A 130 16.04 -0.91 4.01
CA MET A 130 14.89 -1.44 3.29
C MET A 130 15.35 -2.13 2.01
N CYS A 131 14.45 -2.82 1.32
CA CYS A 131 14.72 -3.31 -0.02
C CYS A 131 14.73 -2.15 -1.03
N LEU A 132 15.50 -2.29 -2.11
CA LEU A 132 15.33 -1.41 -3.27
C LEU A 132 13.89 -1.55 -3.81
N PRO A 133 13.23 -0.44 -4.19
CA PRO A 133 11.83 -0.46 -4.61
C PRO A 133 11.55 -1.34 -5.83
N TRP A 134 12.53 -1.50 -6.72
CA TRP A 134 12.46 -2.29 -7.95
C TRP A 134 13.14 -3.66 -7.84
N ASP A 135 13.44 -4.12 -6.62
CA ASP A 135 14.00 -5.45 -6.42
C ASP A 135 12.91 -6.52 -6.55
N ASN A 136 13.14 -7.52 -7.41
CA ASN A 136 12.13 -8.56 -7.71
C ASN A 136 11.73 -9.37 -6.47
N ALA A 137 12.66 -9.66 -5.55
CA ALA A 137 12.32 -10.43 -4.35
C ALA A 137 11.41 -9.63 -3.42
N TYR A 138 11.62 -8.32 -3.35
CA TYR A 138 10.72 -7.42 -2.64
C TYR A 138 9.34 -7.36 -3.29
N LEU A 139 9.27 -7.17 -4.61
CA LEU A 139 8.00 -7.11 -5.35
C LEU A 139 7.19 -8.41 -5.21
N ASP A 140 7.85 -9.56 -5.31
CA ASP A 140 7.24 -10.87 -5.12
C ASP A 140 6.65 -11.03 -3.71
N ASP A 141 7.41 -10.69 -2.67
CA ASP A 141 6.96 -10.81 -1.28
C ASP A 141 5.86 -9.79 -0.94
N LYS A 142 5.96 -8.57 -1.47
CA LYS A 142 4.94 -7.52 -1.29
C LYS A 142 3.62 -7.93 -1.95
N THR A 143 3.68 -8.49 -3.16
CA THR A 143 2.50 -8.99 -3.88
C THR A 143 1.84 -10.14 -3.11
N GLN A 144 2.61 -11.05 -2.53
CA GLN A 144 2.10 -12.14 -1.70
C GLN A 144 1.41 -11.64 -0.43
N LEU A 145 2.01 -10.66 0.27
CA LEU A 145 1.36 -10.00 1.40
C LEU A 145 0.03 -9.37 0.99
N ILE A 146 0.02 -8.58 -0.09
CA ILE A 146 -1.17 -7.88 -0.57
C ILE A 146 -2.29 -8.87 -0.91
N ALA A 147 -1.96 -9.96 -1.61
CA ALA A 147 -2.91 -11.02 -1.94
C ALA A 147 -3.52 -11.63 -0.66
N ALA A 148 -2.69 -11.94 0.34
CA ALA A 148 -3.16 -12.51 1.61
C ALA A 148 -4.03 -11.53 2.42
N LEU A 149 -3.75 -10.23 2.35
CA LEU A 149 -4.60 -9.20 2.96
C LEU A 149 -5.97 -9.12 2.26
N GLY A 150 -5.97 -9.13 0.93
CA GLY A 150 -7.20 -9.11 0.12
C GLY A 150 -8.08 -10.31 0.38
N GLU A 151 -7.51 -11.53 0.27
CA GLU A 151 -8.21 -12.79 0.53
C GLU A 151 -8.87 -12.80 1.91
N ARG A 152 -8.21 -12.22 2.92
CA ARG A 152 -8.70 -12.27 4.30
C ARG A 152 -9.66 -11.14 4.65
N PHE A 153 -9.53 -9.96 4.04
CA PHE A 153 -10.17 -8.74 4.54
C PHE A 153 -10.99 -7.94 3.53
N ASP A 154 -10.95 -8.23 2.23
CA ASP A 154 -11.72 -7.44 1.26
C ASP A 154 -13.22 -7.47 1.57
N ASP A 155 -13.77 -8.60 1.99
CA ASP A 155 -15.18 -8.72 2.37
C ASP A 155 -15.49 -8.20 3.80
N HIS A 156 -14.48 -7.76 4.56
CA HIS A 156 -14.71 -7.38 5.95
C HIS A 156 -15.53 -6.08 6.05
N PRO A 157 -16.68 -6.06 6.75
CA PRO A 157 -17.62 -4.94 6.74
C PRO A 157 -17.11 -3.66 7.43
N ALA A 158 -16.13 -3.82 8.32
CA ALA A 158 -15.46 -2.68 8.95
C ALA A 158 -14.33 -2.10 8.07
N LEU A 159 -13.77 -2.85 7.12
CA LEU A 159 -12.72 -2.32 6.25
C LEU A 159 -13.35 -1.36 5.24
N ALA A 160 -13.02 -0.07 5.33
CA ALA A 160 -13.53 0.96 4.42
C ALA A 160 -12.59 1.25 3.26
N HIS A 161 -11.27 1.28 3.52
CA HIS A 161 -10.27 1.47 2.48
C HIS A 161 -8.88 1.01 2.95
N VAL A 162 -7.99 0.78 1.99
CA VAL A 162 -6.60 0.38 2.23
C VAL A 162 -5.65 1.44 1.68
N TYR A 163 -4.66 1.83 2.47
CA TYR A 163 -3.58 2.70 2.03
C TYR A 163 -2.62 1.93 1.13
N PHE A 164 -2.36 2.50 -0.04
CA PHE A 164 -1.24 2.09 -0.87
C PHE A 164 0.07 2.45 -0.16
N THR A 165 0.95 1.46 -0.03
CA THR A 165 2.30 1.63 0.50
C THR A 165 3.29 0.85 -0.36
N ALA A 166 4.46 1.43 -0.56
CA ALA A 166 5.57 0.86 -1.32
C ALA A 166 6.93 1.28 -0.73
N ALA A 167 7.97 0.54 -1.05
CA ALA A 167 9.34 0.85 -0.65
C ALA A 167 9.78 2.17 -1.30
N CYS A 168 10.18 3.10 -0.43
CA CYS A 168 10.64 4.51 -0.57
C CYS A 168 10.00 5.30 0.59
N SER A 169 8.82 4.85 1.07
CA SER A 169 8.16 5.44 2.24
C SER A 169 9.05 5.31 3.47
N THR A 170 9.61 6.44 3.92
CA THR A 170 10.59 6.45 5.03
C THR A 170 9.96 6.27 6.41
N ASN A 171 8.64 6.42 6.53
CA ASN A 171 7.89 6.00 7.72
C ASN A 171 7.01 4.77 7.44
N GLY A 172 7.07 4.22 6.24
CA GLY A 172 6.32 3.06 5.76
C GLY A 172 4.86 3.28 5.35
N TYR A 173 4.26 4.46 5.60
CA TYR A 173 2.82 4.67 5.39
C TYR A 173 2.49 5.82 4.43
N GLU A 174 3.35 6.86 4.37
CA GLU A 174 3.18 8.03 3.50
C GLU A 174 3.95 7.83 2.18
N GLY A 175 3.50 8.44 1.08
CA GLY A 175 4.21 8.48 -0.20
C GLY A 175 5.54 9.25 -0.14
N HIS A 176 5.93 9.77 1.02
CA HIS A 176 7.15 10.54 1.22
C HIS A 176 8.42 9.68 1.14
N CYS A 177 9.19 9.90 0.07
CA CYS A 177 10.56 9.42 -0.02
C CYS A 177 11.56 10.49 0.44
N ARG A 178 12.09 10.34 1.67
CA ARG A 178 13.08 11.28 2.27
C ARG A 178 14.53 10.89 1.97
N ILE A 179 14.75 10.16 0.90
CA ILE A 179 16.07 9.72 0.45
C ILE A 179 16.40 10.48 -0.81
N ASP A 180 17.63 10.99 -0.90
CA ASP A 180 18.06 11.72 -2.09
C ASP A 180 18.14 10.80 -3.31
N GLN A 181 17.65 11.29 -4.44
CA GLN A 181 17.73 10.57 -5.71
C GLN A 181 19.16 10.11 -6.05
N ALA A 182 20.16 10.93 -5.71
CA ALA A 182 21.57 10.63 -5.95
C ALA A 182 22.01 9.33 -5.23
N GLN A 183 21.48 9.02 -4.06
CA GLN A 183 21.80 7.78 -3.35
C GLN A 183 21.22 6.57 -4.09
N TYR A 184 20.00 6.70 -4.60
CA TYR A 184 19.37 5.67 -5.43
C TYR A 184 20.05 5.49 -6.79
N GLN A 185 20.61 6.55 -7.39
CA GLN A 185 21.39 6.46 -8.63
C GLN A 185 22.61 5.54 -8.47
N VAL A 186 23.29 5.57 -7.32
CA VAL A 186 24.40 4.66 -7.00
C VAL A 186 23.93 3.20 -6.96
N ALA A 187 22.67 2.97 -6.57
CA ALA A 187 22.05 1.64 -6.49
C ALA A 187 21.38 1.19 -7.80
N GLY A 188 21.59 1.90 -8.93
CA GLY A 188 21.07 1.52 -10.23
C GLY A 188 19.67 2.04 -10.56
N TYR A 189 19.22 3.11 -9.88
CA TYR A 189 17.95 3.76 -10.16
C TYR A 189 17.78 4.11 -11.63
N THR A 190 16.59 3.81 -12.14
CA THR A 190 16.04 4.39 -13.36
C THR A 190 14.63 4.91 -13.06
N PRO A 191 14.22 6.07 -13.61
CA PRO A 191 12.84 6.54 -13.53
C PRO A 191 11.84 5.45 -13.92
N GLU A 192 12.10 4.77 -15.03
CA GLU A 192 11.18 3.78 -15.60
C GLU A 192 11.05 2.54 -14.72
N GLY A 193 12.16 2.06 -14.13
CA GLY A 193 12.12 0.91 -13.22
C GLY A 193 11.41 1.23 -11.90
N PHE A 194 11.61 2.44 -11.38
CA PHE A 194 10.93 2.90 -10.16
C PHE A 194 9.42 3.06 -10.38
N ASP A 195 9.03 3.72 -11.48
CA ASP A 195 7.62 3.92 -11.84
C ASP A 195 6.93 2.57 -12.11
N ALA A 196 7.60 1.64 -12.79
CA ALA A 196 7.09 0.29 -13.03
C ALA A 196 6.84 -0.49 -11.74
N ALA A 197 7.76 -0.42 -10.76
CA ALA A 197 7.60 -1.07 -9.46
C ALA A 197 6.37 -0.56 -8.69
N TYR A 198 6.15 0.75 -8.68
CA TYR A 198 4.97 1.34 -8.03
C TYR A 198 3.67 0.95 -8.73
N VAL A 199 3.68 0.91 -10.08
CA VAL A 199 2.54 0.44 -10.87
C VAL A 199 2.23 -1.03 -10.56
N GLU A 200 3.24 -1.90 -10.49
CA GLU A 200 3.07 -3.31 -10.17
C GLU A 200 2.40 -3.51 -8.80
N ILE A 201 2.89 -2.80 -7.78
CA ILE A 201 2.30 -2.85 -6.44
C ILE A 201 0.85 -2.34 -6.46
N LEU A 202 0.54 -1.27 -7.20
CA LEU A 202 -0.84 -0.76 -7.28
C LEU A 202 -1.75 -1.79 -7.94
N LEU A 203 -1.30 -2.43 -9.01
CA LEU A 203 -2.05 -3.49 -9.67
C LEU A 203 -2.28 -4.69 -8.73
N ALA A 204 -1.31 -5.03 -7.88
CA ALA A 204 -1.50 -6.05 -6.85
C ALA A 204 -2.60 -5.66 -5.84
N TYR A 205 -2.64 -4.40 -5.38
CA TYR A 205 -3.72 -3.91 -4.52
C TYR A 205 -5.08 -3.98 -5.22
N LEU A 206 -5.17 -3.52 -6.47
CA LEU A 206 -6.40 -3.54 -7.26
C LEU A 206 -6.89 -4.97 -7.55
N ALA A 207 -5.98 -5.94 -7.68
CA ALA A 207 -6.32 -7.35 -7.85
C ALA A 207 -6.80 -7.98 -6.54
N ALA A 208 -6.16 -7.66 -5.41
CA ALA A 208 -6.46 -8.27 -4.11
C ALA A 208 -7.72 -7.70 -3.45
N PHE A 209 -8.08 -6.45 -3.75
CA PHE A 209 -9.23 -5.76 -3.15
C PHE A 209 -10.27 -5.36 -4.22
N PRO A 210 -10.96 -6.32 -4.87
CA PRO A 210 -11.98 -6.02 -5.89
C PRO A 210 -13.06 -5.03 -5.40
N ASP A 211 -13.43 -5.08 -4.13
CA ASP A 211 -14.55 -4.30 -3.60
C ASP A 211 -14.12 -3.13 -2.71
N THR A 212 -12.93 -3.19 -2.10
CA THR A 212 -12.44 -2.14 -1.20
C THR A 212 -11.67 -1.02 -1.93
N PRO A 213 -12.01 0.26 -1.71
CA PRO A 213 -11.23 1.39 -2.19
C PRO A 213 -9.76 1.37 -1.76
N ILE A 214 -8.88 1.81 -2.67
CA ILE A 214 -7.46 2.04 -2.41
C ILE A 214 -7.24 3.54 -2.27
N THR A 215 -6.44 3.94 -1.30
CA THR A 215 -6.13 5.35 -1.07
C THR A 215 -4.63 5.59 -1.10
N ILE A 216 -4.20 6.63 -1.80
CA ILE A 216 -2.79 6.96 -1.97
C ILE A 216 -2.52 8.30 -1.29
N GLU A 217 -1.49 8.35 -0.46
CA GLU A 217 -0.95 9.60 0.09
C GLU A 217 0.19 10.08 -0.82
N LEU A 218 0.18 11.37 -1.17
CA LEU A 218 1.03 11.93 -2.22
C LEU A 218 1.98 12.99 -1.69
N HIS A 219 3.28 12.72 -1.83
CA HIS A 219 4.35 13.70 -1.72
C HIS A 219 5.21 13.65 -2.98
N THR A 220 5.83 14.76 -3.38
CA THR A 220 6.83 14.70 -4.45
C THR A 220 7.92 13.68 -4.10
N ILE A 221 8.23 12.78 -5.03
CA ILE A 221 9.36 11.85 -4.92
C ILE A 221 10.46 12.44 -5.80
N PHE A 222 11.61 12.82 -5.24
CA PHE A 222 12.71 13.46 -5.99
C PHE A 222 12.27 14.73 -6.77
N ASP A 223 11.43 15.58 -6.16
CA ASP A 223 10.80 16.76 -6.80
C ASP A 223 10.01 16.44 -8.08
N ARG A 224 9.56 15.18 -8.21
CA ARG A 224 8.85 14.63 -9.36
C ARG A 224 7.46 14.13 -8.98
N SER A 225 6.57 14.09 -9.97
CA SER A 225 5.17 13.65 -9.84
C SER A 225 4.76 12.58 -10.86
N GLU A 226 5.68 12.13 -11.71
CA GLU A 226 5.36 11.18 -12.80
C GLU A 226 4.93 9.82 -12.25
N THR A 227 5.54 9.33 -11.17
CA THR A 227 5.11 8.10 -10.49
C THR A 227 3.64 8.19 -10.10
N TRP A 228 3.24 9.31 -9.51
CA TRP A 228 1.84 9.55 -9.11
C TRP A 228 0.92 9.73 -10.28
N SER A 229 1.39 10.37 -11.36
CA SER A 229 0.62 10.53 -12.59
C SER A 229 0.30 9.17 -13.21
N ALA A 230 1.28 8.25 -13.26
CA ALA A 230 1.07 6.89 -13.75
C ALA A 230 0.07 6.10 -12.90
N LEU A 231 0.16 6.19 -11.56
CA LEU A 231 -0.79 5.55 -10.66
C LEU A 231 -2.20 6.16 -10.77
N TRP A 232 -2.29 7.48 -10.96
CA TRP A 232 -3.55 8.19 -11.12
C TRP A 232 -4.25 7.86 -12.44
N GLU A 233 -3.51 7.66 -13.54
CA GLU A 233 -4.08 7.21 -14.81
C GLU A 233 -4.76 5.83 -14.68
N ILE A 234 -4.12 4.90 -13.96
CA ILE A 234 -4.73 3.60 -13.63
C ILE A 234 -5.97 3.80 -12.76
N GLY A 235 -5.86 4.64 -11.73
CA GLY A 235 -6.95 4.95 -10.81
C GLY A 235 -8.19 5.53 -11.50
N GLN A 236 -8.00 6.38 -12.51
CA GLN A 236 -9.08 6.94 -13.32
C GLN A 236 -9.80 5.89 -14.17
N VAL A 237 -9.13 4.83 -14.61
CA VAL A 237 -9.80 3.75 -15.35
C VAL A 237 -10.54 2.83 -14.39
N ASP A 238 -9.90 2.49 -13.26
CA ASP A 238 -10.40 1.48 -12.34
C ASP A 238 -11.52 2.00 -11.39
N GLN A 239 -11.48 3.30 -11.07
CA GLN A 239 -12.43 4.02 -10.22
C GLN A 239 -12.46 3.59 -8.74
N ARG A 240 -11.45 2.84 -8.24
CA ARG A 240 -11.30 2.51 -6.80
C ARG A 240 -10.18 3.26 -6.11
N VAL A 241 -9.37 4.03 -6.85
CA VAL A 241 -8.22 4.76 -6.30
C VAL A 241 -8.62 6.19 -5.93
N GLY A 242 -8.41 6.57 -4.69
CA GLY A 242 -8.60 7.92 -4.17
C GLY A 242 -7.32 8.52 -3.57
N LEU A 243 -7.36 9.79 -3.23
CA LEU A 243 -6.26 10.52 -2.59
C LEU A 243 -6.51 10.68 -1.08
N ALA A 244 -5.50 10.40 -0.27
CA ALA A 244 -5.44 10.78 1.13
C ALA A 244 -4.48 11.97 1.29
N ALA A 245 -4.82 12.86 2.22
CA ALA A 245 -3.90 13.85 2.76
C ALA A 245 -3.87 13.65 4.27
N TRP A 246 -2.68 13.40 4.81
CA TRP A 246 -2.43 13.25 6.24
C TRP A 246 -1.43 14.33 6.64
N TRP A 247 -1.83 15.19 7.58
CA TRP A 247 -1.14 16.43 8.00
C TRP A 247 -1.25 17.60 7.01
N CYS A 248 -2.14 18.52 7.34
CA CYS A 248 -2.06 19.94 6.97
C CYS A 248 -1.89 20.77 8.23
#